data_AF-A0A517ZCY2-F1
#
_entry.id   AF-A0A517ZCY2-F1
#
_cell.length_a   1.000
_cell.length_b   1.000
_cell.length_c   1.000
_cell.angle_alpha   90.00
_cell.angle_beta   90.00
_cell.angle_gamma   90.00
#
_symmetry.space_group_name_H-M   'P 1'
#
loop_
_entity.id
_entity.type
_entity.pdbx_description
1 polymer ?
#
loop_
_entity_poly.entity_id
_entity_poly.type
_entity_poly.pdbx_seq_one_letter_code
_entity_poly.pdbx_strand_id
1 'polypeptide(L)'
;MKTIDFRKDAKRFRHELEEAVKSLSKLGEPISALEFGYDCDQGGWIFIHADCRETHNRDGEWTRAIDDRDTIDMIHWINAVEANFEGEEIELIRVDGTRLVIPAFDEEADVEEDDDDAGPVNTAVGEMILHVVMEAKADGLFAALGEPGTIQLDIEDFNGGWAWPEFDELGRTNLA
;
A
#
# COMPACT_ATOMS: atom_id res chain seq x y z
N MET A 1 -20.66 13.59 2.22
CA MET A 1 -20.19 12.45 1.42
C MET A 1 -18.85 12.80 0.81
N LYS A 2 -17.81 12.06 1.18
CA LYS A 2 -16.47 12.15 0.58
C LYS A 2 -16.30 11.04 -0.46
N THR A 3 -15.44 11.25 -1.44
CA THR A 3 -15.13 10.24 -2.46
C THR A 3 -13.63 9.98 -2.48
N ILE A 4 -13.23 8.70 -2.39
CA ILE A 4 -11.88 8.25 -2.67
C ILE A 4 -11.90 7.55 -4.02
N ASP A 5 -11.09 8.03 -4.97
CA ASP A 5 -11.01 7.47 -6.33
C ASP A 5 -9.65 6.80 -6.54
N PHE A 6 -9.57 5.51 -6.22
CA PHE A 6 -8.34 4.74 -6.29
C PHE A 6 -7.76 4.62 -7.70
N ARG A 7 -8.52 4.94 -8.76
CA ARG A 7 -7.98 5.01 -10.12
C ARG A 7 -7.05 6.21 -10.30
N LYS A 8 -7.28 7.29 -9.54
CA LYS A 8 -6.39 8.47 -9.54
C LYS A 8 -5.18 8.20 -8.66
N ASP A 9 -5.41 7.62 -7.49
CA ASP A 9 -4.36 7.29 -6.54
C ASP A 9 -3.39 6.25 -7.12
N ALA A 10 -3.92 5.24 -7.81
CA ALA A 10 -3.12 4.25 -8.55
C ALA A 10 -2.19 4.89 -9.59
N LYS A 11 -2.67 5.89 -10.34
CA LYS A 11 -1.84 6.61 -11.33
C LYS A 11 -0.73 7.41 -10.65
N ARG A 12 -1.04 8.04 -9.52
CA ARG A 12 -0.06 8.77 -8.72
C ARG A 12 0.99 7.80 -8.18
N PHE A 13 0.56 6.74 -7.50
CA PHE A 13 1.47 5.73 -6.95
C PHE A 13 2.33 5.09 -8.03
N ARG A 14 1.76 4.77 -9.20
CA ARG A 14 2.52 4.26 -10.35
C ARG A 14 3.65 5.20 -10.76
N HIS A 15 3.37 6.50 -10.84
CA HIS A 15 4.39 7.49 -11.20
C HIS A 15 5.52 7.54 -10.17
N GLU A 16 5.19 7.59 -8.89
CA GLU A 16 6.18 7.62 -7.81
C GLU A 16 7.00 6.33 -7.74
N LEU A 17 6.37 5.18 -7.99
CA LEU A 17 7.04 3.89 -8.09
C LEU A 17 8.08 3.87 -9.22
N GLU A 18 7.72 4.40 -10.40
CA GLU A 18 8.66 4.50 -11.53
C GLU A 18 9.88 5.37 -11.18
N GLU A 19 9.68 6.51 -10.53
CA GLU A 19 10.77 7.40 -10.11
C GLU A 19 11.60 6.80 -8.97
N ALA A 20 10.99 6.07 -8.04
CA ALA A 20 11.67 5.33 -6.98
C ALA A 20 12.58 4.26 -7.59
N VAL A 21 12.07 3.39 -8.47
CA VAL A 21 12.86 2.35 -9.15
C VAL A 21 14.04 2.93 -9.93
N LYS A 22 13.80 4.04 -10.64
CA LYS A 22 14.86 4.76 -11.38
C LYS A 22 15.91 5.38 -10.47
N SER A 23 15.55 5.77 -9.25
CA SER A 23 16.49 6.31 -8.27
C SER A 23 17.29 5.19 -7.61
N LEU A 24 16.61 4.10 -7.21
CA LEU A 24 17.20 2.91 -6.60
C LEU A 24 18.20 2.21 -7.53
N SER A 25 17.89 2.09 -8.82
CA SER A 25 18.81 1.48 -9.81
C SER A 25 20.15 2.22 -9.95
N LYS A 26 20.27 3.45 -9.45
CA LYS A 26 21.53 4.22 -9.46
C LYS A 26 22.38 4.01 -8.20
N LEU A 27 21.82 3.41 -7.15
CA LEU A 27 22.57 3.15 -5.92
C LEU A 27 23.63 2.06 -6.13
N GLY A 28 23.37 1.12 -7.04
CA GLY A 28 24.28 0.01 -7.35
C GLY A 28 24.41 -1.02 -6.23
N GLU A 29 23.57 -0.91 -5.20
CA GLU A 29 23.45 -1.89 -4.13
C GLU A 29 22.47 -3.00 -4.54
N PRO A 30 22.73 -4.27 -4.15
CA PRO A 30 21.78 -5.34 -4.38
C PRO A 30 20.54 -5.13 -3.49
N ILE A 31 19.36 -5.20 -4.11
CA ILE A 31 18.07 -5.09 -3.43
C ILE A 31 17.48 -6.50 -3.35
N SER A 32 17.15 -6.95 -2.14
CA SER A 32 16.47 -8.24 -1.92
C SER A 32 14.96 -8.10 -1.86
N ALA A 33 14.44 -6.94 -1.45
CA ALA A 33 13.01 -6.66 -1.48
C ALA A 33 12.69 -5.17 -1.71
N LEU A 34 11.50 -4.94 -2.26
CA LEU A 34 10.80 -3.67 -2.14
C LEU A 34 9.62 -3.87 -1.20
N GLU A 35 9.58 -3.08 -0.13
CA GLU A 35 8.50 -3.04 0.84
C GLU A 35 7.65 -1.79 0.58
N PHE A 36 6.35 -1.99 0.43
CA PHE A 36 5.34 -0.96 0.18
C PHE A 36 4.50 -0.82 1.43
N GLY A 37 4.96 0.01 2.34
CA GLY A 37 4.23 0.36 3.56
C GLY A 37 3.15 1.38 3.28
N TYR A 38 2.02 1.32 3.96
CA TYR A 38 1.03 2.40 3.90
C TYR A 38 0.28 2.59 5.21
N ASP A 39 -0.27 3.79 5.38
CA ASP A 39 -1.15 4.16 6.47
C ASP A 39 -2.30 4.96 5.87
N CYS A 40 -3.53 4.52 6.08
CA CYS A 40 -4.72 5.20 5.58
C CYS A 40 -5.65 5.74 6.67
N ASP A 41 -5.34 5.49 7.94
CA ASP A 41 -6.20 5.82 9.08
C ASP A 41 -5.64 6.96 9.95
N GLN A 42 -4.32 7.13 10.02
CA GLN A 42 -3.66 8.14 10.86
C GLN A 42 -2.72 9.05 10.08
N GLY A 43 -2.01 8.51 9.10
CA GLY A 43 -0.95 9.17 8.37
C GLY A 43 -1.29 9.53 6.92
N GLY A 44 -2.10 8.70 6.24
CA GLY A 44 -2.54 8.95 4.87
C GLY A 44 -1.35 9.03 3.92
N TRP A 45 -0.57 7.96 3.80
CA TRP A 45 0.62 7.92 2.97
C TRP A 45 0.94 6.53 2.44
N ILE A 46 1.79 6.47 1.42
CA ILE A 46 2.48 5.23 0.98
C ILE A 46 3.99 5.47 1.09
N PHE A 47 4.73 4.47 1.53
CA PHE A 47 6.19 4.48 1.63
C PHE A 47 6.77 3.34 0.80
N ILE A 48 7.86 3.62 0.08
CA ILE A 48 8.59 2.62 -0.72
C ILE A 48 9.97 2.46 -0.10
N HIS A 49 10.20 1.30 0.52
CA HIS A 49 11.47 0.95 1.13
C HIS A 49 12.19 -0.10 0.28
N ALA A 50 13.51 0.05 0.15
CA ALA A 50 14.36 -0.94 -0.50
C ALA A 50 15.19 -1.68 0.56
N ASP A 51 14.95 -2.96 0.71
CA ASP A 51 15.75 -3.81 1.58
C ASP A 51 17.01 -4.26 0.85
N CYS A 52 18.17 -3.78 1.29
CA CYS A 52 19.47 -4.14 0.75
C CYS A 52 20.16 -5.29 1.53
N ARG A 53 19.48 -5.92 2.49
CA ARG A 53 20.00 -7.09 3.21
C ARG A 53 20.14 -8.27 2.25
N GLU A 54 21.05 -9.20 2.55
CA GLU A 54 21.23 -10.43 1.74
C GLU A 54 19.97 -11.29 1.66
N THR A 55 19.13 -11.25 2.70
CA THR A 55 17.83 -11.93 2.73
C THR A 55 16.83 -11.03 3.42
N HIS A 56 15.72 -10.78 2.73
CA HIS A 56 14.59 -10.06 3.28
C HIS A 56 13.79 -10.93 4.25
N ASN A 57 13.30 -10.32 5.32
CA ASN A 57 12.29 -10.88 6.22
C ASN A 57 11.29 -9.76 6.53
N ARG A 58 10.00 -10.12 6.62
CA ARG A 58 8.95 -9.23 7.10
C ARG A 58 9.05 -9.10 8.62
N ASP A 59 9.94 -8.22 9.06
CA ASP A 59 10.25 -7.94 10.47
C ASP A 59 9.95 -6.49 10.88
N GLY A 60 9.34 -5.71 9.98
CA GLY A 60 8.94 -4.33 10.20
C GLY A 60 10.10 -3.33 10.22
N GLU A 61 11.31 -3.71 9.79
CA GLU A 61 12.45 -2.76 9.77
C GLU A 61 12.18 -1.54 8.90
N TRP A 62 11.38 -1.66 7.83
CA TRP A 62 10.98 -0.53 6.98
C TRP A 62 10.35 0.62 7.78
N THR A 63 9.65 0.32 8.88
CA THR A 63 9.00 1.34 9.73
C THR A 63 9.99 2.29 10.38
N ARG A 64 11.24 1.86 10.59
CA ARG A 64 12.31 2.70 11.14
C ARG A 64 12.90 3.68 10.13
N ALA A 65 12.66 3.43 8.85
CA ALA A 65 13.16 4.25 7.75
C ALA A 65 12.17 5.34 7.30
N ILE A 66 10.96 5.38 7.87
CA ILE A 66 9.95 6.37 7.52
C ILE A 66 10.44 7.78 7.91
N ASP A 67 10.47 8.68 6.93
CA ASP A 67 10.65 10.13 7.08
C ASP A 67 9.55 10.82 6.27
N ASP A 68 8.86 11.80 6.85
CA ASP A 68 7.75 12.53 6.21
C ASP A 68 8.08 13.10 4.82
N ARG A 69 9.36 13.28 4.50
CA ARG A 69 9.82 13.79 3.20
C ARG A 69 9.89 12.73 2.10
N ASP A 70 9.91 11.46 2.49
CA ASP A 70 10.12 10.32 1.59
C ASP A 70 8.85 9.47 1.44
N THR A 71 7.70 9.98 1.88
CA THR A 71 6.39 9.36 1.71
C THR A 71 5.59 10.00 0.58
N ILE A 72 4.73 9.20 -0.04
CA ILE A 72 3.75 9.64 -1.03
C ILE A 72 2.51 10.08 -0.27
N ASP A 73 2.33 11.39 -0.17
CA ASP A 73 1.20 12.01 0.52
C ASP A 73 -0.15 11.58 -0.07
N MET A 74 -1.02 10.99 0.74
CA MET A 74 -2.38 10.58 0.39
C MET A 74 -3.37 11.08 1.45
N ILE A 75 -3.14 12.30 1.96
CA ILE A 75 -3.90 12.91 3.06
C ILE A 75 -5.42 12.91 2.85
N HIS A 76 -5.89 12.85 1.60
CA HIS A 76 -7.32 12.76 1.30
C HIS A 76 -7.98 11.47 1.81
N TRP A 77 -7.21 10.41 2.08
CA TRP A 77 -7.71 9.19 2.73
C TRP A 77 -8.15 9.47 4.16
N ILE A 78 -7.27 10.07 4.99
CA ILE A 78 -7.61 10.44 6.37
C ILE A 78 -8.80 11.40 6.38
N ASN A 79 -8.78 12.43 5.53
CA ASN A 79 -9.90 13.39 5.46
C ASN A 79 -11.26 12.72 5.16
N ALA A 80 -11.26 11.59 4.46
CA ALA A 80 -12.48 10.82 4.20
C ALA A 80 -12.86 9.94 5.40
N VAL A 81 -11.88 9.30 6.04
CA VAL A 81 -12.06 8.50 7.26
C VAL A 81 -12.56 9.36 8.42
N GLU A 82 -11.93 10.52 8.68
CA GLU A 82 -12.37 11.48 9.70
C GLU A 82 -13.81 11.97 9.44
N ALA A 83 -14.12 12.33 8.19
CA ALA A 83 -15.48 12.73 7.84
C ALA A 83 -16.50 11.60 8.08
N ASN A 84 -16.07 10.34 7.96
CA ASN A 84 -16.92 9.19 8.26
C ASN A 84 -17.23 9.04 9.75
N PHE A 85 -16.23 9.24 10.59
CA PHE A 85 -16.41 9.35 12.05
C PHE A 85 -17.28 10.55 12.44
N GLU A 86 -17.27 11.63 11.65
CA GLU A 86 -18.16 12.79 11.83
C GLU A 86 -19.59 12.58 11.26
N GLY A 87 -19.92 11.37 10.80
CA GLY A 87 -21.26 11.01 10.35
C GLY A 87 -21.51 11.18 8.84
N GLU A 88 -20.46 11.29 8.02
CA GLU A 88 -20.58 11.31 6.56
C GLU A 88 -20.36 9.92 5.93
N GLU A 89 -21.04 9.64 4.82
CA GLU A 89 -20.73 8.45 4.01
C GLU A 89 -19.44 8.66 3.19
N ILE A 90 -18.73 7.55 2.89
CA ILE A 90 -17.62 7.52 1.93
C ILE A 90 -18.06 6.76 0.68
N GLU A 91 -17.88 7.35 -0.50
CA GLU A 91 -17.90 6.62 -1.77
C GLU A 91 -16.47 6.20 -2.12
N LEU A 92 -16.20 4.90 -2.16
CA LEU A 92 -14.99 4.34 -2.74
C LEU A 92 -15.21 4.00 -4.21
N ILE A 93 -14.30 4.46 -5.07
CA ILE A 93 -14.20 4.00 -6.45
C ILE A 93 -12.92 3.18 -6.57
N ARG A 94 -13.05 1.86 -6.65
CA ARG A 94 -11.93 0.92 -6.78
C ARG A 94 -11.23 1.07 -8.14
N VAL A 95 -10.03 0.50 -8.26
CA VAL A 95 -9.20 0.56 -9.48
C VAL A 95 -9.91 -0.01 -10.72
N ASP A 96 -10.76 -1.02 -10.55
CA ASP A 96 -11.58 -1.61 -11.61
C ASP A 96 -12.82 -0.75 -11.98
N GLY A 97 -13.05 0.35 -11.26
CA GLY A 97 -14.20 1.24 -11.41
C GLY A 97 -15.43 0.83 -10.62
N THR A 98 -15.38 -0.28 -9.88
CA THR A 98 -16.43 -0.70 -8.96
C THR A 98 -16.61 0.36 -7.87
N ARG A 99 -17.87 0.62 -7.50
CA ARG A 99 -18.23 1.61 -6.48
C ARG A 99 -18.75 0.92 -5.23
N LEU A 100 -18.27 1.36 -4.08
CA LEU A 100 -18.73 0.91 -2.77
C LEU A 100 -19.07 2.15 -1.94
N VAL A 101 -20.21 2.14 -1.26
CA VAL A 101 -20.56 3.18 -0.29
C VAL A 101 -20.34 2.60 1.10
N ILE A 102 -19.47 3.24 1.87
CA ILE A 102 -19.30 2.96 3.30
C ILE A 102 -20.29 3.87 4.03
N PRO A 103 -21.20 3.30 4.83
CA PRO A 103 -22.16 4.09 5.60
C PRO A 103 -21.44 5.00 6.59
N ALA A 104 -22.09 6.09 6.99
CA ALA A 104 -21.65 6.92 8.11
C ALA A 104 -21.41 6.05 9.35
N PHE A 105 -20.39 6.38 10.13
CA PHE A 105 -20.14 5.71 11.40
C PHE A 105 -21.34 5.90 12.35
N ASP A 106 -21.77 4.82 12.99
CA ASP A 106 -22.89 4.79 13.93
C ASP A 106 -22.38 4.25 15.27
N GLU A 107 -22.13 5.15 16.22
CA GLU A 107 -21.67 4.82 17.58
C GLU A 107 -22.63 3.88 18.34
N GLU A 108 -23.91 3.83 17.94
CA GLU A 108 -24.92 2.99 18.58
C GLU A 108 -25.10 1.63 17.87
N ALA A 109 -24.43 1.42 16.73
CA ALA A 109 -24.47 0.14 16.03
C ALA A 109 -23.67 -0.91 16.81
N ASP A 110 -24.37 -1.94 17.27
CA ASP A 110 -23.80 -3.12 17.93
C ASP A 110 -23.13 -3.99 16.84
N VAL A 111 -21.98 -3.53 16.34
CA VAL A 111 -21.17 -4.28 15.39
C VAL A 111 -20.26 -5.19 16.20
N GLU A 112 -20.40 -6.51 16.03
CA GLU A 112 -19.31 -7.43 16.36
C GLU A 112 -18.18 -7.09 15.39
N GLU A 113 -17.32 -6.12 15.76
CA GLU A 113 -16.06 -5.89 15.07
C GLU A 113 -15.24 -7.17 15.24
N ASP A 114 -15.07 -7.93 14.15
CA ASP A 114 -13.95 -8.86 14.06
C ASP A 114 -12.71 -7.95 14.05
N ASP A 115 -12.03 -7.84 15.20
CA ASP A 115 -10.80 -7.06 15.39
C ASP A 115 -9.69 -7.41 14.36
N ASP A 116 -9.87 -8.51 13.62
CA ASP A 116 -8.97 -9.02 12.57
C ASP A 116 -9.34 -8.58 11.13
N ASP A 117 -10.46 -7.89 10.88
CA ASP A 117 -10.84 -7.43 9.52
C ASP A 117 -10.30 -6.02 9.23
N ALA A 118 -9.37 -5.91 8.27
CA ALA A 118 -9.00 -4.61 7.72
C ALA A 118 -10.23 -3.96 7.10
N GLY A 119 -10.76 -2.93 7.79
CA GLY A 119 -11.93 -2.19 7.36
C GLY A 119 -11.89 -1.79 5.86
N PRO A 120 -13.04 -1.51 5.25
CA PRO A 120 -13.18 -1.46 3.78
C PRO A 120 -12.28 -0.45 3.07
N VAL A 121 -11.86 0.63 3.76
CA VAL A 121 -10.88 1.59 3.23
C VAL A 121 -9.48 0.96 3.18
N ASN A 122 -9.02 0.34 4.28
CA ASN A 122 -7.71 -0.27 4.41
C ASN A 122 -7.51 -1.37 3.34
N THR A 123 -8.45 -2.30 3.26
CA THR A 123 -8.46 -3.34 2.23
C THR A 123 -8.41 -2.76 0.81
N ALA A 124 -9.16 -1.69 0.54
CA ALA A 124 -9.16 -1.08 -0.80
C ALA A 124 -7.85 -0.36 -1.14
N VAL A 125 -7.13 0.18 -0.14
CA VAL A 125 -5.78 0.75 -0.32
C VAL A 125 -4.78 -0.36 -0.64
N GLY A 126 -4.75 -1.43 0.14
CA GLY A 126 -3.88 -2.59 -0.10
C GLY A 126 -4.10 -3.21 -1.48
N GLU A 127 -5.35 -3.42 -1.88
CA GLU A 127 -5.72 -3.90 -3.22
C GLU A 127 -5.25 -2.96 -4.34
N MET A 128 -5.32 -1.64 -4.14
CA MET A 128 -4.86 -0.63 -5.10
C MET A 128 -3.34 -0.68 -5.28
N ILE A 129 -2.59 -0.75 -4.18
CA ILE A 129 -1.12 -0.87 -4.20
C ILE A 129 -0.73 -2.16 -4.91
N LEU A 130 -1.35 -3.29 -4.52
CA LEU A 130 -1.11 -4.58 -5.13
C LEU A 130 -1.37 -4.56 -6.64
N HIS A 131 -2.48 -3.97 -7.07
CA HIS A 131 -2.79 -3.82 -8.49
C HIS A 131 -1.67 -3.09 -9.25
N VAL A 132 -1.23 -1.94 -8.75
CA VAL A 132 -0.14 -1.15 -9.38
C VAL A 132 1.18 -1.91 -9.38
N VAL A 133 1.55 -2.58 -8.29
CA VAL A 133 2.78 -3.36 -8.18
C VAL A 133 2.77 -4.54 -9.15
N MET A 134 1.63 -5.21 -9.31
CA MET A 134 1.52 -6.34 -10.23
C MET A 134 1.52 -5.92 -11.69
N GLU A 135 0.89 -4.79 -12.04
CA GLU A 135 1.05 -4.19 -13.37
C GLU A 135 2.51 -3.80 -13.63
N ALA A 136 3.17 -3.21 -12.63
CA ALA A 136 4.59 -2.85 -12.72
C ALA A 136 5.51 -4.03 -12.98
N LYS A 137 5.25 -5.13 -12.29
CA LYS A 137 5.92 -6.40 -12.49
C LYS A 137 5.69 -6.92 -13.91
N ALA A 138 4.45 -6.93 -14.38
CA ALA A 138 4.10 -7.40 -15.72
C ALA A 138 4.76 -6.56 -16.84
N ASP A 139 4.92 -5.25 -16.61
CA ASP A 139 5.62 -4.32 -17.51
C ASP A 139 7.15 -4.46 -17.47
N GLY A 140 7.69 -5.23 -16.51
CA GLY A 140 9.13 -5.42 -16.33
C GLY A 140 9.83 -4.22 -15.67
N LEU A 141 9.10 -3.35 -14.96
CA LEU A 141 9.67 -2.15 -14.33
C LEU A 141 10.88 -2.49 -13.43
N PHE A 142 10.78 -3.58 -12.68
CA PHE A 142 11.79 -3.97 -11.69
C PHE A 142 13.05 -4.60 -12.28
N ALA A 143 13.10 -4.89 -13.59
CA ALA A 143 14.29 -5.42 -14.25
C ALA A 143 15.51 -4.48 -14.17
N ALA A 144 15.29 -3.20 -13.87
CA ALA A 144 16.36 -2.22 -13.64
C ALA A 144 17.06 -2.37 -12.27
N LEU A 145 16.47 -3.11 -11.33
CA LEU A 145 16.98 -3.23 -9.96
C LEU A 145 17.81 -4.50 -9.72
N GLY A 146 17.62 -5.54 -10.54
CA GLY A 146 18.26 -6.83 -10.33
C GLY A 146 17.86 -7.86 -11.38
N GLU A 147 18.26 -9.11 -11.15
CA GLU A 147 17.85 -10.22 -11.99
C GLU A 147 16.35 -10.51 -11.80
N PRO A 148 15.60 -10.86 -12.87
CA PRO A 148 14.21 -11.27 -12.72
C PRO A 148 14.06 -12.45 -11.76
N GLY A 149 13.09 -12.36 -10.86
CA GLY A 149 12.77 -13.36 -9.88
C GLY A 149 13.60 -13.31 -8.60
N THR A 150 14.43 -12.28 -8.37
CA THR A 150 15.26 -12.19 -7.16
C THR A 150 14.79 -11.18 -6.13
N ILE A 151 13.91 -10.25 -6.52
CA ILE A 151 13.44 -9.17 -5.64
C ILE A 151 12.06 -9.53 -5.12
N GLN A 152 11.87 -9.58 -3.80
CA GLN A 152 10.56 -9.77 -3.19
C GLN A 152 9.78 -8.47 -3.20
N LEU A 153 8.47 -8.55 -3.48
CA LEU A 153 7.54 -7.42 -3.44
C LEU A 153 6.62 -7.61 -2.24
N ASP A 154 6.78 -6.79 -1.22
CA ASP A 154 6.04 -6.90 0.04
C ASP A 154 5.15 -5.66 0.23
N ILE A 155 3.91 -5.82 0.67
CA ILE A 155 2.97 -4.75 0.94
C ILE A 155 2.41 -4.95 2.34
N GLU A 156 2.49 -3.93 3.17
CA GLU A 156 2.01 -3.96 4.55
C GLU A 156 1.28 -2.66 4.92
N ASP A 157 0.10 -2.82 5.51
CA ASP A 157 -0.50 -1.77 6.33
C ASP A 157 0.36 -1.55 7.58
N PHE A 158 0.59 -0.29 7.93
CA PHE A 158 1.43 0.10 9.06
C PHE A 158 0.92 -0.43 10.41
N ASN A 159 -0.39 -0.56 10.56
CA ASN A 159 -1.03 -1.07 11.78
C ASN A 159 -1.30 -2.59 11.72
N GLY A 160 -0.89 -3.26 10.63
CA GLY A 160 -1.01 -4.71 10.46
C GLY A 160 -2.40 -5.19 10.05
N GLY A 161 -3.32 -4.31 9.67
CA GLY A 161 -4.68 -4.69 9.27
C GLY A 161 -4.71 -5.48 7.96
N TRP A 162 -3.77 -5.24 7.05
CA TRP A 162 -3.73 -5.88 5.74
C TRP A 162 -2.28 -6.07 5.25
N ALA A 163 -1.99 -7.20 4.62
CA ALA A 163 -0.69 -7.45 4.02
C ALA A 163 -0.76 -8.37 2.81
N TRP A 164 0.21 -8.24 1.90
CA TRP A 164 0.41 -9.16 0.79
C TRP A 164 1.90 -9.35 0.45
N PRO A 165 2.34 -10.58 0.15
CA PRO A 165 1.60 -11.83 0.22
C PRO A 165 1.30 -12.21 1.68
N GLU A 166 0.59 -13.32 1.91
CA GLU A 166 0.53 -13.90 3.26
C GLU A 166 1.94 -14.28 3.74
N PHE A 167 2.17 -14.27 5.06
CA PHE A 167 3.50 -14.49 5.64
C PHE A 167 4.14 -15.81 5.18
N ASP A 168 3.36 -16.89 5.11
CA ASP A 168 3.82 -18.22 4.67
C ASP A 168 4.06 -18.33 3.15
N GLU A 169 3.67 -17.30 2.38
CA GLU A 169 3.83 -17.20 0.94
C GLU A 169 4.96 -16.26 0.50
N LEU A 170 5.60 -15.56 1.45
CA LEU A 170 6.74 -14.69 1.19
C LEU A 170 7.85 -15.42 0.40
N GLY A 171 8.31 -14.79 -0.67
CA GLY A 171 9.34 -15.33 -1.56
C GLY A 171 8.88 -16.43 -2.51
N ARG A 172 7.58 -16.78 -2.52
CA ARG A 172 7.03 -17.81 -3.42
C ARG A 172 6.21 -17.22 -4.55
N THR A 173 5.33 -16.26 -4.23
CA THR A 173 4.34 -15.68 -5.16
C THR A 173 4.67 -14.25 -5.57
N ASN A 174 5.56 -13.59 -4.84
CA ASN A 174 5.80 -12.14 -4.91
C ASN A 174 7.18 -11.74 -5.45
N LEU A 175 7.85 -12.60 -6.23
CA LEU A 175 9.14 -12.27 -6.83
C LEU A 175 8.95 -11.42 -8.10
N ALA A 176 9.63 -10.29 -8.22
CA ALA A 176 9.55 -9.33 -9.33
C ALA A 176 10.07 -9.88 -10.67
#